data_AF-A0A965NM55-F1
#
_entry.id   AF-A0A965NM55-F1
#
_cell.length_a   1.000
_cell.length_b   1.000
_cell.length_c   1.000
_cell.angle_alpha   90.00
_cell.angle_beta   90.00
_cell.angle_gamma   90.00
#
_symmetry.space_group_name_H-M   'P 1'
#
loop_
_entity.id
_entity.type
_entity.pdbx_description
1 polymer ?
#
loop_
_entity_poly.entity_id
_entity_poly.type
_entity_poly.pdbx_seq_one_letter_code
_entity_poly.pdbx_strand_id
1 'polypeptide(L)'
;MNHIKYIRKSKKFFALFFSTLFFACMLYPIEMKIVVEIVAIMVIQGAAGDVNEMLNEKQAAVFALMQKYVGSVSTNFSEWAKKEQDFFSKEGDGISKIFASQQEDVASRQTDAAAQAQLEVEYITKSISLTQPAQNFVQYPIIFDQRFESGSMYTPDYKTVWYNTTPTGNWMYDPSIKSLLQTMLVDTYTHDAQGNQSAVYAENNCVFTEWYPQTQPYSIHGAVALHKVSYPFFVGILFNKARWISGNQECIRKYRAVGIFATSAQDAGVYFVEALDDGHGSVQLITDQLLGKKVQPLFAIPESDFTLLAQKEVSYEFSITPSAKDISISWKKIDSQSPAQTQKVSSKNSMLYLYHGVGCMSTGAVTEWKFKEPVDIFGGQEQKQSSLSLPVEKSAQQSTALVQK
;
A
#
# COMPACT_ATOMS: atom_id res chain seq x y z
N MET A 1 -15.63 19.39 18.97
CA MET A 1 -15.93 20.84 19.11
C MET A 1 -17.41 21.17 19.35
N ASN A 2 -18.38 20.35 18.92
CA ASN A 2 -19.82 20.64 19.09
C ASN A 2 -20.36 20.39 20.51
N HIS A 3 -19.83 19.42 21.26
CA HIS A 3 -20.22 19.17 22.67
C HIS A 3 -20.00 20.37 23.61
N ILE A 4 -18.92 21.14 23.40
CA ILE A 4 -18.60 22.32 24.23
C ILE A 4 -19.59 23.48 23.98
N LYS A 5 -20.11 23.61 22.74
CA LYS A 5 -21.15 24.58 22.42
C LYS A 5 -22.50 24.21 23.05
N TYR A 6 -22.81 22.93 23.17
CA TYR A 6 -24.06 22.45 23.80
C TYR A 6 -24.04 22.64 25.32
N ILE A 7 -22.92 22.34 26.00
CA ILE A 7 -22.76 22.63 27.43
C ILE A 7 -22.90 24.14 27.72
N ARG A 8 -22.39 25.01 26.84
CA ARG A 8 -22.59 26.46 26.95
C ARG A 8 -24.05 26.89 26.73
N LYS A 9 -24.80 26.25 25.82
CA LYS A 9 -26.23 26.54 25.60
C LYS A 9 -27.11 26.02 26.74
N SER A 10 -26.83 24.82 27.26
CA SER A 10 -27.47 24.26 28.46
C SER A 10 -27.22 25.13 29.69
N LYS A 11 -25.98 25.61 29.91
CA LYS A 11 -25.67 26.57 30.98
C LYS A 11 -26.41 27.90 30.82
N LYS A 12 -26.57 28.40 29.58
CA LYS A 12 -27.37 29.61 29.33
C LYS A 12 -28.86 29.37 29.57
N PHE A 13 -29.38 28.19 29.23
CA PHE A 13 -30.77 27.82 29.53
C PHE A 13 -31.00 27.65 31.02
N PHE A 14 -30.10 26.97 31.75
CA PHE A 14 -30.16 26.87 33.21
C PHE A 14 -30.03 28.24 33.88
N ALA A 15 -29.14 29.11 33.39
CA ALA A 15 -29.03 30.48 33.87
C ALA A 15 -30.29 31.29 33.58
N LEU A 16 -30.93 31.11 32.42
CA LEU A 16 -32.18 31.78 32.07
C LEU A 16 -33.36 31.21 32.86
N PHE A 17 -33.43 29.90 33.08
CA PHE A 17 -34.45 29.23 33.89
C PHE A 17 -34.32 29.64 35.35
N PHE A 18 -33.12 29.58 35.93
CA PHE A 18 -32.88 30.08 37.28
C PHE A 18 -33.02 31.58 37.38
N SER A 19 -32.65 32.39 36.37
CA SER A 19 -32.91 33.83 36.42
C SER A 19 -34.39 34.15 36.31
N THR A 20 -35.17 33.36 35.56
CA THR A 20 -36.64 33.52 35.42
C THR A 20 -37.37 32.99 36.65
N LEU A 21 -36.90 31.89 37.25
CA LEU A 21 -37.37 31.39 38.54
C LEU A 21 -37.01 32.36 39.67
N PHE A 22 -35.80 32.92 39.65
CA PHE A 22 -35.34 33.94 40.58
C PHE A 22 -36.06 35.27 40.35
N PHE A 23 -36.41 35.64 39.10
CA PHE A 23 -37.29 36.77 38.80
C PHE A 23 -38.73 36.51 39.21
N ALA A 24 -39.24 35.27 39.10
CA ALA A 24 -40.55 34.90 39.62
C ALA A 24 -40.57 34.95 41.16
N CYS A 25 -39.49 34.52 41.82
CA CYS A 25 -39.28 34.66 43.26
C CYS A 25 -38.89 36.09 43.70
N MET A 26 -38.44 36.95 42.78
CA MET A 26 -38.15 38.39 43.00
C MET A 26 -39.27 39.30 42.45
N LEU A 27 -40.34 38.73 41.89
CA LEU A 27 -41.64 39.36 41.64
C LEU A 27 -42.54 39.27 42.90
N TYR A 28 -42.11 38.45 43.88
CA TYR A 28 -42.65 38.41 45.24
C TYR A 28 -42.70 39.77 45.96
N PRO A 29 -41.90 40.82 45.67
CA PRO A 29 -42.09 42.18 46.19
C PRO A 29 -43.29 42.91 45.57
N ILE A 30 -43.65 42.60 44.32
CA ILE A 30 -44.86 43.14 43.68
C ILE A 30 -46.10 42.39 44.19
N GLU A 31 -46.00 41.07 44.38
CA GLU A 31 -47.05 40.27 45.02
C GLU A 31 -47.17 40.58 46.52
N MET A 32 -46.08 40.87 47.23
CA MET A 32 -46.11 41.40 48.59
C MET A 32 -46.74 42.78 48.64
N LYS A 33 -46.58 43.64 47.62
CA LYS A 33 -47.28 44.93 47.57
C LYS A 33 -48.79 44.74 47.46
N ILE A 34 -49.24 43.80 46.64
CA ILE A 34 -50.66 43.45 46.48
C ILE A 34 -51.20 42.76 47.73
N VAL A 35 -50.45 41.84 48.33
CA VAL A 35 -50.82 41.16 49.59
C VAL A 35 -50.81 42.14 50.77
N VAL A 36 -49.86 43.09 50.83
CA VAL A 36 -49.82 44.16 51.84
C VAL A 36 -50.94 45.17 51.62
N GLU A 37 -51.32 45.49 50.39
CA GLU A 37 -52.51 46.31 50.09
C GLU A 37 -53.81 45.57 50.47
N ILE A 38 -53.91 44.26 50.22
CA ILE A 38 -55.03 43.41 50.64
C ILE A 38 -55.10 43.33 52.17
N VAL A 39 -53.97 43.16 52.86
CA VAL A 39 -53.90 43.15 54.33
C VAL A 39 -54.21 44.54 54.90
N ALA A 40 -53.76 45.62 54.26
CA ALA A 40 -54.09 46.99 54.66
C ALA A 40 -55.59 47.29 54.50
N ILE A 41 -56.22 46.78 53.43
CA ILE A 41 -57.67 46.87 53.21
C ILE A 41 -58.45 45.99 54.21
N MET A 42 -57.91 44.82 54.60
CA MET A 42 -58.50 43.95 55.64
C MET A 42 -58.39 44.52 57.06
N VAL A 43 -57.36 45.31 57.37
CA VAL A 43 -57.22 46.00 58.67
C VAL A 43 -58.14 47.23 58.76
N ILE A 44 -58.52 47.81 57.62
CA ILE A 44 -59.53 48.89 57.53
C ILE A 44 -60.92 48.26 57.32
N GLN A 45 -61.32 47.34 58.20
CA GLN A 45 -62.67 46.77 58.19
C GLN A 45 -63.64 47.72 58.90
N GLY A 46 -64.37 48.49 58.09
CA GLY A 46 -65.45 49.36 58.57
C GLY A 46 -66.44 49.89 57.54
N ALA A 47 -66.46 49.43 56.28
CA ALA A 47 -67.50 49.81 55.32
C ALA A 47 -67.66 48.86 54.10
N ALA A 48 -68.89 48.34 53.96
CA ALA A 48 -69.67 48.00 52.76
C ALA A 48 -69.14 47.03 51.66
N GLY A 49 -70.09 46.32 51.03
CA GLY A 49 -69.91 45.19 50.10
C GLY A 49 -69.04 45.41 48.85
N ASP A 50 -68.78 46.66 48.46
CA ASP A 50 -67.97 47.00 47.29
C ASP A 50 -66.50 46.57 47.44
N VAL A 51 -65.97 46.53 48.67
CA VAL A 51 -64.59 46.09 48.93
C VAL A 51 -64.42 44.59 48.72
N ASN A 52 -65.47 43.80 48.99
CA ASN A 52 -65.43 42.35 48.85
C ASN A 52 -65.54 41.92 47.38
N GLU A 53 -66.30 42.66 46.57
CA GLU A 53 -66.38 42.47 45.13
C GLU A 53 -65.05 42.80 44.44
N MET A 54 -64.44 43.95 44.79
CA MET A 54 -63.11 44.32 44.31
C MET A 54 -62.03 43.29 44.72
N LEU A 55 -62.10 42.74 45.94
CA LEU A 55 -61.16 41.72 46.40
C LEU A 55 -61.28 40.42 45.58
N ASN A 56 -62.51 39.98 45.30
CA ASN A 56 -62.76 38.80 44.48
C ASN A 56 -62.32 39.01 43.02
N GLU A 57 -62.54 40.19 42.44
CA GLU A 57 -62.04 40.53 41.10
C GLU A 57 -60.51 40.51 41.04
N LYS A 58 -59.84 41.05 42.04
CA LYS A 58 -58.37 41.05 42.11
C LYS A 58 -57.81 39.63 42.31
N GLN A 59 -58.44 38.82 43.16
CA GLN A 59 -58.07 37.41 43.32
C GLN A 59 -58.27 36.62 42.02
N ALA A 60 -59.41 36.79 41.35
CA ALA A 60 -59.69 36.15 40.06
C ALA A 60 -58.68 36.56 38.97
N ALA A 61 -58.29 37.84 38.92
CA ALA A 61 -57.27 38.33 38.00
C ALA A 61 -55.89 37.71 38.28
N VAL A 62 -55.50 37.55 39.56
CA VAL A 62 -54.25 36.89 39.96
C VAL A 62 -54.27 35.41 39.58
N PHE A 63 -55.38 34.69 39.83
CA PHE A 63 -55.53 33.29 39.41
C PHE A 63 -55.47 33.12 37.89
N ALA A 64 -56.12 34.01 37.13
CA ALA A 64 -56.06 34.00 35.66
C ALA A 64 -54.63 34.24 35.15
N LEU A 65 -53.88 35.13 35.80
CA LEU A 65 -52.47 35.39 35.50
C LEU A 65 -51.62 34.16 35.80
N MET A 66 -51.79 33.52 36.96
CA MET A 66 -51.11 32.29 37.33
C MET A 66 -51.40 31.15 36.34
N GLN A 67 -52.66 30.93 35.97
CA GLN A 67 -53.02 29.92 34.97
C GLN A 67 -52.38 30.19 33.61
N LYS A 68 -52.32 31.47 33.18
CA LYS A 68 -51.65 31.86 31.95
C LYS A 68 -50.14 31.57 32.00
N TYR A 69 -49.48 31.85 33.12
CA TYR A 69 -48.06 31.53 33.31
C TYR A 69 -47.80 30.03 33.36
N VAL A 70 -48.63 29.26 34.08
CA VAL A 70 -48.54 27.79 34.11
C VAL A 70 -48.72 27.21 32.71
N GLY A 71 -49.68 27.70 31.93
CA GLY A 71 -49.88 27.31 30.54
C GLY A 71 -48.67 27.62 29.67
N SER A 72 -48.07 28.80 29.80
CA SER A 72 -46.87 29.19 29.05
C SER A 72 -45.64 28.34 29.41
N VAL A 73 -45.43 28.04 30.69
CA VAL A 73 -44.35 27.16 31.15
C VAL A 73 -44.53 25.75 30.61
N SER A 74 -45.75 25.21 30.66
CA SER A 74 -46.07 23.88 30.13
C SER A 74 -45.76 23.80 28.63
N THR A 75 -46.22 24.78 27.84
CA THR A 75 -45.96 24.83 26.39
C THR A 75 -44.47 24.89 26.08
N ASN A 76 -43.73 25.75 26.77
CA ASN A 76 -42.28 25.88 26.57
C ASN A 76 -41.53 24.57 26.92
N PHE A 77 -41.99 23.85 27.94
CA PHE A 77 -41.40 22.56 28.32
C PHE A 77 -41.68 21.48 27.27
N SER A 78 -42.91 21.41 26.75
CA SER A 78 -43.26 20.49 25.67
C SER A 78 -42.48 20.78 24.37
N GLU A 79 -42.30 22.05 24.02
CA GLU A 79 -41.48 22.43 22.86
C GLU A 79 -40.00 22.09 23.04
N TRP A 80 -39.47 22.29 24.25
CA TRP A 80 -38.10 21.91 24.58
C TRP A 80 -37.90 20.40 24.49
N ALA A 81 -38.79 19.61 25.10
CA ALA A 81 -38.75 18.16 25.06
C ALA A 81 -38.80 17.63 23.62
N LYS A 82 -39.65 18.23 22.76
CA LYS A 82 -39.71 17.89 21.34
C LYS A 82 -38.42 18.23 20.59
N LYS A 83 -37.84 19.40 20.82
CA LYS A 83 -36.55 19.80 20.21
C LYS A 83 -35.41 18.90 20.65
N GLU A 84 -35.41 18.46 21.90
CA GLU A 84 -34.41 17.54 22.43
C GLU A 84 -34.57 16.14 21.83
N GLN A 85 -35.79 15.62 21.74
CA GLN A 85 -36.09 14.36 21.05
C GLN A 85 -35.68 14.40 19.56
N ASP A 86 -36.03 15.47 18.84
CA ASP A 86 -35.65 15.66 17.43
C ASP A 86 -34.12 15.73 17.25
N PHE A 87 -33.42 16.36 18.21
CA PHE A 87 -31.96 16.43 18.20
C PHE A 87 -31.34 15.04 18.39
N PHE A 88 -31.78 14.29 19.40
CA PHE A 88 -31.28 12.93 19.65
C PHE A 88 -31.61 11.97 18.52
N SER A 89 -32.78 12.09 17.89
CA SER A 89 -33.13 11.30 16.70
C SER A 89 -32.17 11.61 15.55
N LYS A 90 -31.92 12.89 15.25
CA LYS A 90 -31.03 13.29 14.14
C LYS A 90 -29.56 12.91 14.37
N GLU A 91 -29.05 13.07 15.60
CA GLU A 91 -27.69 12.63 15.92
C GLU A 91 -27.59 11.10 15.91
N GLY A 92 -28.59 10.39 16.44
CA GLY A 92 -28.68 8.94 16.37
C GLY A 92 -28.67 8.39 14.94
N ASP A 93 -29.44 9.00 14.05
CA ASP A 93 -29.46 8.68 12.62
C ASP A 93 -28.11 8.96 11.95
N GLY A 94 -27.49 10.10 12.29
CA GLY A 94 -26.18 10.48 11.76
C GLY A 94 -25.07 9.51 12.17
N ILE A 95 -25.04 9.14 13.45
CA ILE A 95 -24.10 8.15 14.00
C ILE A 95 -24.33 6.79 13.33
N SER A 96 -25.59 6.36 13.23
CA SER A 96 -25.95 5.07 12.61
C SER A 96 -25.52 4.99 11.14
N LYS A 97 -25.67 6.07 10.37
CA LYS A 97 -25.18 6.14 8.97
C LYS A 97 -23.67 6.05 8.86
N ILE A 98 -22.94 6.70 9.76
CA ILE A 98 -21.47 6.60 9.80
C ILE A 98 -21.06 5.15 10.11
N PHE A 99 -21.67 4.52 11.11
CA PHE A 99 -21.38 3.13 11.45
C PHE A 99 -21.70 2.17 10.29
N ALA A 100 -22.84 2.33 9.62
CA ALA A 100 -23.20 1.51 8.47
C ALA A 100 -22.18 1.66 7.33
N SER A 101 -21.79 2.89 6.98
CA SER A 101 -20.78 3.15 5.94
C SER A 101 -19.41 2.57 6.31
N GLN A 102 -18.99 2.67 7.57
CA GLN A 102 -17.73 2.08 8.03
C GLN A 102 -17.79 0.54 8.04
N GLN A 103 -18.95 -0.04 8.36
CA GLN A 103 -19.15 -1.49 8.31
C GLN A 103 -19.06 -2.02 6.87
N GLU A 104 -19.62 -1.30 5.90
CA GLU A 104 -19.49 -1.61 4.47
C GLU A 104 -18.02 -1.53 4.00
N ASP A 105 -17.28 -0.48 4.38
CA ASP A 105 -15.85 -0.34 4.04
C ASP A 105 -15.02 -1.50 4.63
N VAL A 106 -15.25 -1.85 5.90
CA VAL A 106 -14.57 -2.99 6.55
C VAL A 106 -14.90 -4.30 5.84
N ALA A 107 -16.17 -4.55 5.49
CA ALA A 107 -16.58 -5.76 4.78
C ALA A 107 -15.93 -5.85 3.38
N SER A 108 -15.84 -4.72 2.67
CA SER A 108 -15.13 -4.65 1.38
C SER A 108 -13.66 -5.01 1.53
N ARG A 109 -12.97 -4.40 2.51
CA ARG A 109 -11.55 -4.69 2.77
C ARG A 109 -11.29 -6.14 3.19
N GLN A 110 -12.19 -6.74 3.97
CA GLN A 110 -12.10 -8.15 4.34
C GLN A 110 -12.25 -9.07 3.12
N THR A 111 -13.17 -8.75 2.22
CA THR A 111 -13.38 -9.52 0.98
C THR A 111 -12.14 -9.46 0.07
N ASP A 112 -11.56 -8.26 -0.10
CA ASP A 112 -10.34 -8.07 -0.88
C ASP A 112 -9.14 -8.82 -0.25
N ALA A 113 -8.99 -8.76 1.07
CA ALA A 113 -7.94 -9.48 1.78
C ALA A 113 -8.08 -11.01 1.65
N ALA A 114 -9.30 -11.55 1.73
CA ALA A 114 -9.55 -12.97 1.54
C ALA A 114 -9.23 -13.43 0.11
N ALA A 115 -9.58 -12.63 -0.90
CA ALA A 115 -9.24 -12.90 -2.29
C ALA A 115 -7.72 -12.89 -2.52
N GLN A 116 -6.99 -11.95 -1.89
CA GLN A 116 -5.53 -11.91 -1.95
C GLN A 116 -4.89 -13.13 -1.28
N ALA A 117 -5.35 -13.50 -0.08
CA ALA A 117 -4.85 -14.68 0.62
C ALA A 117 -5.08 -15.98 -0.19
N GLN A 118 -6.22 -16.09 -0.88
CA GLN A 118 -6.49 -17.24 -1.74
C GLN A 118 -5.53 -17.31 -2.94
N LEU A 119 -5.21 -16.17 -3.56
CA LEU A 119 -4.22 -16.09 -4.64
C LEU A 119 -2.81 -16.47 -4.15
N GLU A 120 -2.46 -16.12 -2.91
CA GLU A 120 -1.21 -16.51 -2.27
C GLU A 120 -1.13 -18.02 -1.98
N VAL A 121 -2.19 -18.61 -1.46
CA VAL A 121 -2.26 -20.06 -1.21
C VAL A 121 -2.21 -20.83 -2.52
N GLU A 122 -2.96 -20.40 -3.53
CA GLU A 122 -2.94 -21.01 -4.86
C GLU A 122 -1.54 -20.88 -5.48
N TYR A 123 -0.86 -19.76 -5.27
CA TYR A 123 0.54 -19.59 -5.65
C TYR A 123 1.44 -20.61 -4.97
N ILE A 124 1.47 -20.67 -3.63
CA ILE A 124 2.35 -21.58 -2.89
C ILE A 124 2.14 -23.02 -3.36
N THR A 125 0.89 -23.41 -3.53
CA THR A 125 0.49 -24.75 -3.99
C THR A 125 0.99 -25.04 -5.41
N LYS A 126 0.90 -24.07 -6.33
CA LYS A 126 1.36 -24.24 -7.73
C LYS A 126 2.86 -24.09 -7.90
N SER A 127 3.52 -23.34 -7.02
CA SER A 127 4.91 -22.96 -7.19
C SER A 127 5.89 -23.84 -6.43
N ILE A 128 5.44 -24.59 -5.42
CA ILE A 128 6.22 -25.66 -4.81
C ILE A 128 5.90 -26.96 -5.56
N SER A 129 6.82 -27.41 -6.42
CA SER A 129 6.70 -28.75 -6.98
C SER A 129 7.19 -29.75 -5.93
N LEU A 130 6.28 -30.56 -5.37
CA LEU A 130 6.66 -31.65 -4.46
C LEU A 130 7.16 -32.89 -5.23
N THR A 131 6.90 -32.96 -6.53
CA THR A 131 7.18 -34.13 -7.38
C THR A 131 8.44 -33.96 -8.23
N GLN A 132 8.73 -32.75 -8.74
CA GLN A 132 9.94 -32.53 -9.56
C GLN A 132 11.25 -32.72 -8.80
N PRO A 133 11.39 -32.34 -7.51
CA PRO A 133 12.62 -32.61 -6.78
C PRO A 133 12.93 -34.12 -6.75
N ALA A 134 11.92 -34.95 -6.48
CA ALA A 134 12.07 -36.40 -6.46
C ALA A 134 12.37 -37.00 -7.85
N GLN A 135 11.82 -36.44 -8.93
CA GLN A 135 12.03 -36.94 -10.29
C GLN A 135 13.37 -36.48 -10.90
N ASN A 136 13.76 -35.23 -10.68
CA ASN A 136 14.92 -34.61 -11.32
C ASN A 136 16.21 -34.77 -10.50
N PHE A 137 16.16 -34.68 -9.16
CA PHE A 137 17.38 -34.82 -8.33
C PHE A 137 17.88 -36.26 -8.23
N VAL A 138 17.00 -37.25 -8.42
CA VAL A 138 17.38 -38.67 -8.34
C VAL A 138 17.93 -39.18 -9.68
N GLN A 139 17.55 -38.58 -10.82
CA GLN A 139 17.92 -39.08 -12.16
C GLN A 139 18.93 -38.22 -12.92
N TYR A 140 19.00 -36.91 -12.68
CA TYR A 140 19.96 -36.03 -13.35
C TYR A 140 20.89 -35.38 -12.32
N PRO A 141 22.23 -35.56 -12.43
CA PRO A 141 23.15 -34.89 -11.52
C PRO A 141 23.09 -33.38 -11.76
N ILE A 142 22.40 -32.66 -10.88
CA ILE A 142 22.66 -31.29 -10.37
C ILE A 142 23.30 -30.30 -11.38
N ILE A 143 22.88 -30.24 -12.66
CA ILE A 143 23.55 -29.34 -13.62
C ILE A 143 23.17 -27.88 -13.37
N PHE A 144 21.96 -27.63 -12.86
CA PHE A 144 21.46 -26.27 -12.67
C PHE A 144 21.84 -25.69 -11.30
N ASP A 145 21.64 -26.40 -10.18
CA ASP A 145 22.06 -25.91 -8.85
C ASP A 145 23.59 -25.72 -8.75
N GLN A 146 24.40 -26.55 -9.43
CA GLN A 146 25.86 -26.35 -9.50
C GLN A 146 26.25 -25.04 -10.22
N ARG A 147 25.45 -24.59 -11.21
CA ARG A 147 25.70 -23.30 -11.87
C ARG A 147 25.56 -22.12 -10.91
N PHE A 148 24.63 -22.18 -9.96
CA PHE A 148 24.44 -21.12 -8.95
C PHE A 148 25.48 -21.17 -7.85
N GLU A 149 25.90 -22.37 -7.43
CA GLU A 149 27.05 -22.55 -6.55
C GLU A 149 28.31 -21.91 -7.17
N SER A 150 28.51 -22.09 -8.49
CA SER A 150 29.63 -21.49 -9.23
C SER A 150 29.45 -20.00 -9.61
N GLY A 151 28.23 -19.49 -9.58
CA GLY A 151 27.85 -18.15 -10.05
C GLY A 151 27.64 -17.11 -8.94
N SER A 152 27.92 -17.47 -7.69
CA SER A 152 27.65 -16.63 -6.54
C SER A 152 28.60 -15.43 -6.46
N MET A 153 28.03 -14.22 -6.43
CA MET A 153 28.71 -12.99 -6.05
C MET A 153 28.44 -12.74 -4.57
N TYR A 154 29.49 -12.92 -3.75
CA TYR A 154 29.40 -12.66 -2.32
C TYR A 154 29.39 -11.15 -2.05
N THR A 155 28.34 -10.68 -1.40
CA THR A 155 28.30 -9.35 -0.79
C THR A 155 29.00 -9.41 0.58
N PRO A 156 29.72 -8.37 1.03
CA PRO A 156 30.60 -8.47 2.21
C PRO A 156 29.90 -8.77 3.54
N ASP A 157 28.57 -8.63 3.59
CA ASP A 157 27.79 -8.94 4.79
C ASP A 157 27.17 -10.35 4.77
N TYR A 158 27.43 -11.17 3.74
CA TYR A 158 26.94 -12.57 3.60
C TYR A 158 25.42 -12.78 3.70
N LYS A 159 24.60 -11.71 3.75
CA LYS A 159 23.15 -11.81 4.00
C LYS A 159 22.30 -11.97 2.74
N THR A 160 22.74 -11.37 1.63
CA THR A 160 22.07 -11.49 0.32
C THR A 160 23.09 -11.91 -0.71
N VAL A 161 22.86 -13.09 -1.31
CA VAL A 161 23.71 -13.62 -2.38
C VAL A 161 23.11 -13.21 -3.71
N TRP A 162 23.92 -12.58 -4.55
CA TRP A 162 23.59 -12.33 -5.94
C TRP A 162 24.16 -13.47 -6.78
N TYR A 163 23.40 -13.91 -7.77
CA TYR A 163 23.73 -15.03 -8.63
C TYR A 163 23.86 -14.53 -10.06
N ASN A 164 25.00 -14.82 -10.67
CA ASN A 164 25.23 -14.73 -12.10
C ASN A 164 25.36 -16.16 -12.64
N THR A 165 24.24 -16.71 -13.07
CA THR A 165 24.02 -18.15 -13.22
C THR A 165 24.69 -18.73 -14.45
N THR A 166 25.07 -17.88 -15.40
CA THR A 166 25.72 -18.22 -16.66
C THR A 166 26.65 -17.08 -17.05
N PRO A 167 27.84 -16.94 -16.46
CA PRO A 167 28.61 -15.70 -16.49
C PRO A 167 29.20 -15.39 -17.88
N THR A 168 28.47 -14.62 -18.71
CA THR A 168 29.06 -13.89 -19.85
C THR A 168 29.30 -12.41 -19.53
N GLY A 169 28.75 -11.91 -18.43
CA GLY A 169 29.02 -10.57 -17.89
C GLY A 169 29.98 -10.57 -16.70
N ASN A 170 30.63 -9.43 -16.46
CA ASN A 170 31.52 -9.18 -15.32
C ASN A 170 30.87 -8.23 -14.30
N TRP A 171 29.82 -8.74 -13.69
CA TRP A 171 29.11 -8.07 -12.62
C TRP A 171 30.00 -7.96 -11.38
N MET A 172 30.04 -6.77 -10.79
CA MET A 172 30.75 -6.45 -9.56
C MET A 172 29.78 -5.79 -8.59
N TYR A 173 29.89 -6.14 -7.31
CA TYR A 173 29.13 -5.46 -6.25
C TYR A 173 30.07 -4.57 -5.44
N ASP A 174 29.76 -3.28 -5.39
CA ASP A 174 30.40 -2.35 -4.47
C ASP A 174 29.53 -2.17 -3.21
N PRO A 175 29.95 -2.71 -2.06
CA PRO A 175 29.20 -2.61 -0.81
C PRO A 175 29.17 -1.22 -0.19
N SER A 176 30.18 -0.39 -0.46
CA SER A 176 30.33 0.92 0.19
C SER A 176 29.24 1.88 -0.26
N ILE A 177 28.83 1.74 -1.52
CA ILE A 177 27.78 2.53 -2.17
C ILE A 177 26.54 1.69 -2.53
N LYS A 178 26.52 0.41 -2.10
CA LYS A 178 25.46 -0.57 -2.39
C LYS A 178 25.07 -0.59 -3.86
N SER A 179 26.03 -0.91 -4.71
CA SER A 179 25.85 -0.81 -6.16
C SER A 179 26.27 -2.07 -6.90
N LEU A 180 25.52 -2.43 -7.93
CA LEU A 180 25.90 -3.47 -8.89
C LEU A 180 26.36 -2.83 -10.20
N LEU A 181 27.60 -3.09 -10.57
CA LEU A 181 28.23 -2.56 -11.77
C LEU A 181 28.50 -3.69 -12.75
N GLN A 182 28.01 -3.56 -13.97
CA GLN A 182 28.48 -4.37 -15.09
C GLN A 182 29.60 -3.62 -15.80
N THR A 183 30.83 -4.14 -15.75
CA THR A 183 32.02 -3.41 -16.20
C THR A 183 32.40 -3.65 -17.66
N MET A 184 31.77 -4.62 -18.33
CA MET A 184 32.01 -5.00 -19.73
C MET A 184 30.74 -4.84 -20.53
N LEU A 185 30.94 -4.42 -21.78
CA LEU A 185 29.89 -4.41 -22.78
C LEU A 185 29.73 -5.84 -23.32
N VAL A 186 28.59 -6.45 -23.03
CA VAL A 186 28.21 -7.77 -23.56
C VAL A 186 27.16 -7.53 -24.63
N ASP A 187 27.34 -8.06 -25.84
CA ASP A 187 26.38 -7.85 -26.92
C ASP A 187 25.03 -8.52 -26.64
N THR A 188 23.95 -7.90 -27.12
CA THR A 188 22.58 -8.43 -27.00
C THR A 188 22.38 -9.74 -27.76
N TYR A 189 23.10 -9.90 -28.87
CA TYR A 189 22.94 -11.05 -29.74
C TYR A 189 24.28 -11.61 -30.20
N THR A 190 24.30 -12.92 -30.35
CA THR A 190 25.33 -13.65 -31.06
C THR A 190 24.79 -14.25 -32.33
N HIS A 191 25.66 -14.45 -33.30
CA HIS A 191 25.35 -15.28 -34.45
C HIS A 191 26.01 -16.64 -34.24
N ASP A 192 25.26 -17.73 -34.47
CA ASP A 192 25.85 -19.06 -34.55
C ASP A 192 26.71 -19.21 -35.83
N ALA A 193 27.37 -20.35 -35.99
CA ALA A 193 28.19 -20.63 -37.17
C ALA A 193 27.39 -20.64 -38.48
N GLN A 194 26.06 -20.72 -38.41
CA GLN A 194 25.12 -20.72 -39.52
C GLN A 194 24.52 -19.32 -39.77
N GLY A 195 24.89 -18.31 -38.97
CA GLY A 195 24.40 -16.94 -39.08
C GLY A 195 23.04 -16.71 -38.42
N ASN A 196 22.49 -17.66 -37.66
CA ASN A 196 21.25 -17.44 -36.91
C ASN A 196 21.53 -16.59 -35.68
N GLN A 197 20.70 -15.57 -35.49
CA GLN A 197 20.77 -14.67 -34.36
C GLN A 197 20.19 -15.33 -33.10
N SER A 198 20.90 -15.23 -31.98
CA SER A 198 20.51 -15.79 -30.69
C SER A 198 20.75 -14.79 -29.56
N ALA A 199 19.78 -14.66 -28.66
CA ALA A 199 19.85 -13.79 -27.48
C ALA A 199 20.52 -14.46 -26.27
N VAL A 200 21.23 -15.58 -26.47
CA VAL A 200 21.85 -16.36 -25.39
C VAL A 200 22.82 -15.51 -24.55
N TYR A 201 23.52 -14.54 -25.13
CA TYR A 201 24.37 -13.62 -24.35
C TYR A 201 23.57 -12.65 -23.49
N ALA A 202 22.37 -12.23 -23.90
CA ALA A 202 21.48 -11.44 -23.04
C ALA A 202 20.97 -12.25 -21.85
N GLU A 203 20.55 -13.50 -22.09
CA GLU A 203 20.15 -14.43 -21.02
C GLU A 203 21.28 -14.67 -20.01
N ASN A 204 22.51 -14.78 -20.51
CA ASN A 204 23.72 -15.01 -19.73
C ASN A 204 24.33 -13.72 -19.14
N ASN A 205 23.77 -12.56 -19.44
CA ASN A 205 24.20 -11.28 -18.88
C ASN A 205 23.15 -10.69 -17.94
N CYS A 206 22.69 -11.55 -17.02
CA CYS A 206 21.73 -11.19 -15.99
C CYS A 206 22.30 -11.54 -14.61
N VAL A 207 22.02 -10.70 -13.63
CA VAL A 207 22.32 -10.96 -12.22
C VAL A 207 21.03 -10.95 -11.42
N PHE A 208 20.83 -11.93 -10.55
CA PHE A 208 19.59 -12.10 -9.79
C PHE A 208 19.85 -12.30 -8.31
N THR A 209 18.87 -11.97 -7.47
CA THR A 209 18.84 -12.38 -6.07
C THR A 209 17.44 -12.85 -5.69
N GLU A 210 17.37 -13.72 -4.68
CA GLU A 210 16.10 -14.04 -4.04
C GLU A 210 15.69 -12.90 -3.13
N TRP A 211 14.51 -12.36 -3.35
CA TRP A 211 13.95 -11.33 -2.51
C TRP A 211 12.44 -11.52 -2.40
N TYR A 212 11.95 -11.50 -1.16
CA TYR A 212 10.53 -11.59 -0.84
C TYR A 212 10.12 -10.36 -0.03
N PRO A 213 9.12 -9.59 -0.51
CA PRO A 213 8.68 -8.39 0.20
C PRO A 213 8.03 -8.75 1.54
N GLN A 214 8.52 -8.17 2.63
CA GLN A 214 7.96 -8.40 3.97
C GLN A 214 6.60 -7.73 4.19
N THR A 215 6.26 -6.71 3.40
CA THR A 215 5.03 -5.92 3.54
C THR A 215 4.37 -5.72 2.17
N GLN A 216 3.04 -5.75 2.13
CA GLN A 216 2.26 -5.41 0.93
C GLN A 216 1.33 -4.21 1.18
N PRO A 217 1.17 -3.29 0.22
CA PRO A 217 1.86 -3.23 -1.07
C PRO A 217 3.35 -2.86 -0.89
N TYR A 218 4.18 -3.22 -1.87
CA TYR A 218 5.60 -2.86 -1.91
C TYR A 218 5.92 -2.07 -3.17
N SER A 219 7.02 -1.34 -3.15
CA SER A 219 7.55 -0.64 -4.31
C SER A 219 9.06 -0.83 -4.37
N ILE A 220 9.59 -0.98 -5.58
CA ILE A 220 11.03 -0.99 -5.82
C ILE A 220 11.42 0.36 -6.40
N HIS A 221 12.27 1.08 -5.66
CA HIS A 221 12.82 2.36 -6.05
C HIS A 221 14.32 2.22 -6.24
N GLY A 222 14.85 2.78 -7.31
CA GLY A 222 16.29 2.76 -7.54
C GLY A 222 16.72 3.70 -8.64
N ALA A 223 17.99 3.58 -8.98
CA ALA A 223 18.60 4.30 -10.08
C ALA A 223 19.45 3.35 -10.93
N VAL A 224 19.54 3.68 -12.22
CA VAL A 224 20.45 3.07 -13.17
C VAL A 224 21.26 4.17 -13.86
N ALA A 225 22.57 4.05 -13.84
CA ALA A 225 23.48 4.86 -14.63
C ALA A 225 23.93 4.06 -15.86
N LEU A 226 23.81 4.68 -17.03
CA LEU A 226 24.41 4.20 -18.27
C LEU A 226 25.78 4.85 -18.40
N HIS A 227 26.83 4.06 -18.65
CA HIS A 227 28.17 4.57 -18.94
C HIS A 227 28.53 4.40 -20.43
N LYS A 228 28.07 3.33 -21.06
CA LYS A 228 28.33 3.02 -22.47
C LYS A 228 27.21 2.13 -23.01
N VAL A 229 26.83 2.30 -24.27
CA VAL A 229 25.88 1.42 -24.96
C VAL A 229 26.37 1.03 -26.36
N SER A 230 25.89 -0.09 -26.86
CA SER A 230 26.02 -0.61 -28.22
C SER A 230 24.65 -1.11 -28.67
N TYR A 231 24.16 -0.66 -29.82
CA TYR A 231 22.83 -1.02 -30.30
C TYR A 231 22.82 -2.38 -31.01
N PRO A 232 21.76 -3.18 -30.85
CA PRO A 232 20.65 -2.97 -29.93
C PRO A 232 21.07 -3.26 -28.48
N PHE A 233 20.45 -2.57 -27.51
CA PHE A 233 20.70 -2.83 -26.08
C PHE A 233 19.39 -2.95 -25.29
N PHE A 234 19.46 -3.66 -24.17
CA PHE A 234 18.43 -3.65 -23.14
C PHE A 234 19.05 -3.51 -21.75
N VAL A 235 18.59 -2.51 -21.01
CA VAL A 235 18.98 -2.26 -19.62
C VAL A 235 17.73 -2.21 -18.78
N GLY A 236 17.51 -3.21 -17.94
CA GLY A 236 16.26 -3.33 -17.21
C GLY A 236 16.30 -4.23 -16.00
N ILE A 237 15.23 -4.12 -15.22
CA ILE A 237 14.96 -4.95 -14.06
C ILE A 237 14.09 -6.10 -14.52
N LEU A 238 14.50 -7.29 -14.10
CA LEU A 238 13.80 -8.54 -14.34
C LEU A 238 13.12 -8.98 -13.05
N PHE A 239 11.90 -9.47 -13.19
CA PHE A 239 11.10 -9.98 -12.10
C PHE A 239 10.68 -11.41 -12.41
N ASN A 240 10.89 -12.30 -11.45
CA ASN A 240 10.47 -13.68 -11.53
C ASN A 240 9.68 -14.06 -10.29
N LYS A 241 8.65 -14.88 -10.48
CA LYS A 241 7.84 -15.43 -9.41
C LYS A 241 8.49 -16.64 -8.75
N ALA A 242 9.30 -17.40 -9.48
CA ALA A 242 9.84 -18.65 -8.95
C ALA A 242 10.94 -18.40 -7.92
N ARG A 243 10.86 -19.13 -6.80
CA ARG A 243 12.03 -19.37 -5.96
C ARG A 243 12.93 -20.37 -6.67
N TRP A 244 14.23 -20.16 -6.65
CA TRP A 244 15.16 -21.06 -7.35
C TRP A 244 15.14 -22.45 -6.71
N ILE A 245 15.03 -22.51 -5.38
CA ILE A 245 14.93 -23.75 -4.58
C ILE A 245 13.61 -24.51 -4.82
N SER A 246 12.61 -23.90 -5.47
CA SER A 246 11.31 -24.56 -5.67
C SER A 246 11.35 -25.72 -6.67
N GLY A 247 12.43 -25.83 -7.45
CA GLY A 247 12.57 -26.82 -8.52
C GLY A 247 11.59 -26.62 -9.67
N ASN A 248 10.72 -25.60 -9.63
CA ASN A 248 9.65 -25.36 -10.59
C ASN A 248 10.18 -24.65 -11.84
N GLN A 249 10.70 -25.45 -12.78
CA GLN A 249 11.29 -24.94 -14.02
C GLN A 249 10.30 -24.12 -14.87
N GLU A 250 9.01 -24.45 -14.85
CA GLU A 250 7.99 -23.71 -15.62
C GLU A 250 7.78 -22.30 -15.09
N CYS A 251 7.78 -22.12 -13.77
CA CYS A 251 7.68 -20.80 -13.17
C CYS A 251 8.99 -20.01 -13.32
N ILE A 252 10.15 -20.68 -13.29
CA ILE A 252 11.46 -20.04 -13.50
C ILE A 252 11.54 -19.38 -14.89
N ARG A 253 10.73 -19.80 -15.86
CA ARG A 253 10.71 -19.23 -17.21
C ARG A 253 9.69 -18.11 -17.41
N LYS A 254 9.01 -17.66 -16.36
CA LYS A 254 8.00 -16.59 -16.45
C LYS A 254 8.58 -15.29 -15.88
N TYR A 255 8.76 -14.31 -16.75
CA TYR A 255 9.38 -13.04 -16.38
C TYR A 255 8.50 -11.84 -16.69
N ARG A 256 8.66 -10.81 -15.86
CA ARG A 256 8.36 -9.44 -16.26
C ARG A 256 9.66 -8.68 -16.36
N ALA A 257 9.74 -7.79 -17.33
CA ALA A 257 10.88 -6.92 -17.51
C ALA A 257 10.41 -5.48 -17.62
N VAL A 258 11.11 -4.57 -16.95
CA VAL A 258 10.95 -3.13 -17.13
C VAL A 258 12.31 -2.53 -17.36
N GLY A 259 12.48 -1.78 -18.45
CA GLY A 259 13.78 -1.24 -18.76
C GLY A 259 13.81 -0.40 -20.00
N ILE A 260 14.99 0.15 -20.26
CA ILE A 260 15.32 0.90 -21.45
C ILE A 260 15.69 -0.09 -22.55
N PHE A 261 15.05 0.05 -23.70
CA PHE A 261 15.40 -0.67 -24.93
C PHE A 261 15.61 0.33 -26.05
N ALA A 262 16.58 0.05 -26.92
CA ALA A 262 16.81 0.83 -28.12
C ALA A 262 17.51 -0.02 -29.19
N THR A 263 17.11 0.16 -30.45
CA THR A 263 17.83 -0.31 -31.64
C THR A 263 18.62 0.81 -32.32
N SER A 264 18.37 2.06 -31.94
CA SER A 264 19.09 3.27 -32.35
C SER A 264 18.85 4.39 -31.32
N ALA A 265 19.58 5.50 -31.41
CA ALA A 265 19.37 6.61 -30.47
C ALA A 265 17.96 7.25 -30.59
N GLN A 266 17.34 7.16 -31.78
CA GLN A 266 16.05 7.78 -32.10
C GLN A 266 14.85 6.95 -31.65
N ASP A 267 15.03 5.64 -31.42
CA ASP A 267 13.95 4.73 -31.04
C ASP A 267 13.98 4.29 -29.58
N ALA A 268 14.81 4.96 -28.78
CA ALA A 268 14.98 4.61 -27.38
C ALA A 268 13.71 4.89 -26.57
N GLY A 269 13.34 3.92 -25.74
CA GLY A 269 12.18 4.04 -24.87
C GLY A 269 12.28 3.16 -23.63
N VAL A 270 11.40 3.43 -22.67
CA VAL A 270 11.17 2.55 -21.52
C VAL A 270 10.03 1.61 -21.86
N TYR A 271 10.24 0.31 -21.67
CA TYR A 271 9.30 -0.74 -22.03
C TYR A 271 8.93 -1.58 -20.83
N PHE A 272 7.73 -2.15 -20.89
CA PHE A 272 7.29 -3.24 -20.03
C PHE A 272 7.01 -4.46 -20.89
N VAL A 273 7.57 -5.61 -20.50
CA VAL A 273 7.41 -6.89 -21.20
C VAL A 273 6.98 -7.97 -20.22
N GLU A 274 6.06 -8.83 -20.65
CA GLU A 274 5.69 -10.05 -19.93
C GLU A 274 6.00 -11.25 -20.84
N ALA A 275 6.86 -12.13 -20.36
CA ALA A 275 7.23 -13.38 -21.02
C ALA A 275 6.58 -14.53 -20.25
N LEU A 276 5.54 -15.12 -20.85
CA LEU A 276 4.89 -16.32 -20.36
C LEU A 276 5.34 -17.44 -21.31
N ASP A 277 6.34 -18.21 -20.89
CA ASP A 277 6.93 -19.21 -21.78
C ASP A 277 5.98 -20.39 -22.08
N ASP A 278 6.04 -20.86 -23.33
CA ASP A 278 5.43 -22.07 -23.91
C ASP A 278 6.48 -23.14 -24.32
N GLY A 279 7.78 -22.90 -24.10
CA GLY A 279 8.86 -23.88 -24.30
C GLY A 279 10.24 -23.32 -24.66
N HIS A 280 10.39 -22.01 -24.86
CA HIS A 280 11.61 -21.30 -25.25
C HIS A 280 12.34 -20.60 -24.08
N GLY A 281 13.61 -20.24 -24.28
CA GLY A 281 14.37 -19.45 -23.30
C GLY A 281 13.65 -18.13 -22.98
N SER A 282 13.34 -17.92 -21.71
CA SER A 282 12.43 -16.86 -21.28
C SER A 282 12.96 -15.41 -21.44
N VAL A 283 14.27 -15.20 -21.32
CA VAL A 283 14.91 -13.89 -21.60
C VAL A 283 14.97 -13.64 -23.10
N GLN A 284 15.18 -14.67 -23.91
CA GLN A 284 15.10 -14.58 -25.36
C GLN A 284 13.72 -14.09 -25.80
N LEU A 285 12.63 -14.59 -25.18
CA LEU A 285 11.28 -14.12 -25.48
C LEU A 285 11.08 -12.62 -25.17
N ILE A 286 11.71 -12.08 -24.12
CA ILE A 286 11.69 -10.64 -23.83
C ILE A 286 12.35 -9.87 -24.96
N THR A 287 13.56 -10.26 -25.34
CA THR A 287 14.34 -9.58 -26.38
C THR A 287 13.68 -9.68 -27.75
N ASP A 288 13.03 -10.80 -28.05
CA ASP A 288 12.32 -11.03 -29.31
C ASP A 288 11.03 -10.20 -29.40
N GLN A 289 10.31 -10.01 -28.28
CA GLN A 289 9.15 -9.13 -28.23
C GLN A 289 9.54 -7.66 -28.47
N LEU A 290 10.68 -7.24 -27.91
CA LEU A 290 11.20 -5.88 -28.08
C LEU A 290 11.65 -5.63 -29.52
N LEU A 291 12.51 -6.50 -30.07
CA LEU A 291 12.97 -6.37 -31.47
C LEU A 291 11.83 -6.49 -32.48
N GLY A 292 10.92 -7.44 -32.26
CA GLY A 292 9.75 -7.64 -33.11
C GLY A 292 8.73 -6.49 -33.00
N LYS A 293 8.99 -5.46 -32.18
CA LYS A 293 8.11 -4.33 -31.91
C LYS A 293 6.70 -4.77 -31.49
N LYS A 294 6.61 -5.93 -30.82
CA LYS A 294 5.36 -6.50 -30.32
C LYS A 294 4.84 -5.75 -29.09
N VAL A 295 5.70 -4.97 -28.46
CA VAL A 295 5.39 -4.09 -27.33
C VAL A 295 5.68 -2.63 -27.70
N GLN A 296 4.85 -1.73 -27.18
CA GLN A 296 5.01 -0.29 -27.37
C GLN A 296 5.76 0.32 -26.18
N PRO A 297 6.55 1.39 -26.40
CA PRO A 297 7.21 2.09 -25.30
C PRO A 297 6.16 2.73 -24.39
N LEU A 298 6.41 2.68 -23.09
CA LEU A 298 5.68 3.45 -22.08
C LEU A 298 6.10 4.92 -22.15
N PHE A 299 7.40 5.15 -22.25
CA PHE A 299 8.00 6.48 -22.30
C PHE A 299 9.04 6.53 -23.42
N ALA A 300 9.10 7.64 -24.15
CA ALA A 300 10.20 7.91 -25.07
C ALA A 300 11.40 8.48 -24.30
N ILE A 301 12.60 8.06 -24.65
CA ILE A 301 13.84 8.63 -24.11
C ILE A 301 14.43 9.59 -25.16
N PRO A 302 14.80 10.83 -24.78
CA PRO A 302 15.37 11.78 -25.73
C PRO A 302 16.68 11.27 -26.36
N GLU A 303 16.82 11.39 -27.67
CA GLU A 303 18.06 11.07 -28.41
C GLU A 303 19.28 11.80 -27.86
N SER A 304 19.08 13.02 -27.34
CA SER A 304 20.14 13.82 -26.74
C SER A 304 20.83 13.09 -25.57
N ASP A 305 20.10 12.26 -24.82
CA ASP A 305 20.68 11.48 -23.72
C ASP A 305 21.78 10.54 -24.22
N PHE A 306 21.61 9.89 -25.37
CA PHE A 306 22.62 9.00 -25.94
C PHE A 306 23.78 9.74 -26.58
N THR A 307 23.54 10.96 -27.07
CA THR A 307 24.61 11.84 -27.55
C THR A 307 25.50 12.30 -26.38
N LEU A 308 24.89 12.63 -25.23
CA LEU A 308 25.60 12.98 -24.00
C LEU A 308 26.41 11.80 -23.43
N LEU A 309 25.93 10.57 -23.63
CA LEU A 309 26.57 9.36 -23.11
C LEU A 309 28.02 9.18 -23.59
N ALA A 310 28.37 9.72 -24.76
CA ALA A 310 29.74 9.73 -25.26
C ALA A 310 30.71 10.58 -24.42
N GLN A 311 30.18 11.49 -23.60
CA GLN A 311 30.95 12.46 -22.81
C GLN A 311 30.87 12.19 -21.31
N LYS A 312 29.70 11.79 -20.82
CA LYS A 312 29.44 11.51 -19.41
C LYS A 312 28.35 10.47 -19.24
N GLU A 313 28.28 9.86 -18.07
CA GLU A 313 27.19 8.95 -17.73
C GLU A 313 25.81 9.64 -17.78
N VAL A 314 24.78 8.84 -18.05
CA VAL A 314 23.39 9.27 -18.00
C VAL A 314 22.61 8.39 -17.05
N SER A 315 22.01 9.03 -16.04
CA SER A 315 21.38 8.33 -14.93
C SER A 315 19.87 8.57 -14.86
N TYR A 316 19.14 7.50 -14.60
CA TYR A 316 17.68 7.50 -14.45
C TYR A 316 17.29 6.93 -13.10
N GLU A 317 16.32 7.56 -12.46
CA GLU A 317 15.56 7.01 -11.35
C GLU A 317 14.33 6.28 -11.85
N PHE A 318 14.01 5.17 -11.19
CA PHE A 318 12.83 4.37 -11.47
C PHE A 318 12.07 4.05 -10.18
N SER A 319 10.77 3.81 -10.34
CA SER A 319 9.88 3.27 -9.30
C SER A 319 8.94 2.26 -9.92
N ILE A 320 8.84 1.07 -9.33
CA ILE A 320 7.95 0.01 -9.81
C ILE A 320 7.10 -0.44 -8.62
N THR A 321 5.80 -0.22 -8.73
CA THR A 321 4.80 -0.59 -7.72
C THR A 321 3.87 -1.64 -8.32
N PRO A 322 4.12 -2.94 -8.09
CA PRO A 322 3.24 -3.99 -8.58
C PRO A 322 1.95 -4.07 -7.77
N SER A 323 0.87 -4.48 -8.42
CA SER A 323 -0.39 -4.91 -7.82
C SER A 323 -0.88 -6.20 -8.50
N ALA A 324 -1.89 -6.85 -7.93
CA ALA A 324 -2.43 -8.10 -8.47
C ALA A 324 -2.98 -7.97 -9.90
N LYS A 325 -3.39 -6.76 -10.31
CA LYS A 325 -4.06 -6.52 -11.60
C LYS A 325 -3.32 -5.55 -12.51
N ASP A 326 -2.41 -4.77 -11.95
CA ASP A 326 -1.72 -3.70 -12.64
C ASP A 326 -0.33 -3.45 -12.06
N ILE A 327 0.51 -2.75 -12.81
CA ILE A 327 1.84 -2.33 -12.35
C ILE A 327 1.98 -0.85 -12.66
N SER A 328 2.29 -0.06 -11.64
CA SER A 328 2.65 1.35 -11.82
C SER A 328 4.15 1.46 -12.00
N ILE A 329 4.56 2.13 -13.07
CA ILE A 329 5.97 2.34 -13.43
C ILE A 329 6.19 3.83 -13.53
N SER A 330 7.21 4.33 -12.82
CA SER A 330 7.70 5.69 -12.96
C SER A 330 9.16 5.71 -13.38
N TRP A 331 9.50 6.65 -14.25
CA TRP A 331 10.84 6.83 -14.78
C TRP A 331 11.19 8.32 -14.86
N LYS A 332 12.40 8.69 -14.47
CA LYS A 332 12.86 10.08 -14.48
C LYS A 332 14.37 10.15 -14.70
N LYS A 333 14.84 11.04 -15.57
CA LYS A 333 16.26 11.39 -15.66
C LYS A 333 16.68 12.23 -14.43
N ILE A 334 17.76 11.86 -13.74
CA ILE A 334 18.16 12.47 -12.45
C ILE A 334 18.45 13.97 -12.59
N ASP A 335 19.17 14.37 -13.64
CA ASP A 335 19.54 15.77 -13.89
C ASP A 335 18.42 16.59 -14.56
N SER A 336 17.24 16.00 -14.76
CA SER A 336 16.13 16.69 -15.43
C SER A 336 15.23 17.41 -14.45
N GLN A 337 14.86 18.64 -14.81
CA GLN A 337 13.82 19.42 -14.13
C GLN A 337 12.41 18.88 -14.42
N SER A 338 12.25 18.03 -15.44
CA SER A 338 10.95 17.45 -15.77
C SER A 338 10.47 16.52 -14.65
N PRO A 339 9.16 16.52 -14.34
CA PRO A 339 8.58 15.59 -13.38
C PRO A 339 8.77 14.14 -13.85
N ALA A 340 8.78 13.21 -12.89
CA ALA A 340 8.83 11.79 -13.21
C ALA A 340 7.59 11.40 -14.02
N GLN A 341 7.82 10.72 -15.15
CA GLN A 341 6.73 10.18 -15.96
C GLN A 341 6.22 8.93 -15.27
N THR A 342 4.89 8.77 -15.17
CA THR A 342 4.28 7.62 -14.51
C THR A 342 3.22 7.02 -15.41
N GLN A 343 3.25 5.71 -15.59
CA GLN A 343 2.27 4.97 -16.39
C GLN A 343 1.85 3.71 -15.66
N LYS A 344 0.56 3.43 -15.76
CA LYS A 344 -0.06 2.23 -15.21
C LYS A 344 -0.28 1.22 -16.33
N VAL A 345 0.23 0.01 -16.15
CA VAL A 345 0.06 -1.10 -17.07
C VAL A 345 -0.97 -2.06 -16.50
N SER A 346 -2.16 -2.11 -17.12
CA SER A 346 -3.29 -2.94 -16.67
C SER A 346 -3.30 -4.34 -17.30
N SER A 347 -4.18 -5.21 -16.80
CA SER A 347 -4.54 -6.51 -17.39
C SER A 347 -3.38 -7.50 -17.47
N LYS A 348 -2.63 -7.63 -16.36
CA LYS A 348 -1.49 -8.55 -16.29
C LYS A 348 -1.83 -9.81 -15.52
N ASN A 349 -1.07 -10.87 -15.80
CA ASN A 349 -1.26 -12.16 -15.17
C ASN A 349 -1.15 -12.01 -13.64
N SER A 350 -2.27 -12.16 -12.91
CA SER A 350 -2.28 -12.00 -11.45
C SER A 350 -1.39 -13.01 -10.76
N MET A 351 -1.12 -14.14 -11.41
CA MET A 351 -0.14 -15.10 -10.93
C MET A 351 1.28 -14.56 -10.96
N LEU A 352 1.63 -13.44 -11.58
CA LEU A 352 2.99 -12.88 -11.53
C LEU A 352 3.12 -11.67 -10.59
N TYR A 353 2.14 -11.43 -9.72
CA TYR A 353 2.13 -10.29 -8.79
C TYR A 353 3.24 -10.31 -7.72
N LEU A 354 3.54 -11.50 -7.17
CA LEU A 354 4.53 -11.67 -6.10
C LEU A 354 5.88 -12.08 -6.69
N TYR A 355 6.85 -11.17 -6.61
CA TYR A 355 8.21 -11.46 -7.07
C TYR A 355 9.00 -12.12 -5.95
N HIS A 356 9.68 -13.21 -6.31
CA HIS A 356 10.60 -13.94 -5.43
C HIS A 356 12.04 -13.87 -5.95
N GLY A 357 12.20 -13.52 -7.22
CA GLY A 357 13.48 -13.18 -7.84
C GLY A 357 13.41 -11.77 -8.41
N VAL A 358 14.39 -10.94 -8.05
CA VAL A 358 14.64 -9.64 -8.68
C VAL A 358 16.04 -9.69 -9.28
N GLY A 359 16.17 -9.19 -10.51
CA GLY A 359 17.45 -9.15 -11.18
C GLY A 359 17.62 -7.93 -12.06
N CYS A 360 18.86 -7.73 -12.51
CA CYS A 360 19.23 -6.72 -13.48
C CYS A 360 19.76 -7.40 -14.74
N MET A 361 19.39 -6.86 -15.89
CA MET A 361 19.93 -7.21 -17.20
C MET A 361 20.53 -5.96 -17.81
N SER A 362 21.73 -6.07 -18.38
CA SER A 362 22.43 -4.92 -18.97
C SER A 362 23.18 -5.32 -20.23
N THR A 363 22.42 -5.89 -21.16
CA THR A 363 22.94 -6.34 -22.44
C THR A 363 23.03 -5.19 -23.44
N GLY A 364 24.08 -5.16 -24.24
CA GLY A 364 24.49 -4.04 -25.07
C GLY A 364 24.92 -2.80 -24.29
N ALA A 365 25.20 -2.89 -22.98
CA ALA A 365 25.50 -1.72 -22.15
C ALA A 365 26.49 -1.98 -21.01
N VAL A 366 27.13 -0.91 -20.53
CA VAL A 366 27.89 -0.84 -19.28
C VAL A 366 27.07 0.01 -18.33
N THR A 367 26.72 -0.53 -17.17
CA THR A 367 25.69 0.07 -16.29
C THR A 367 26.04 -0.08 -14.82
N GLU A 368 25.60 0.88 -14.03
CA GLU A 368 25.64 0.86 -12.58
C GLU A 368 24.21 0.93 -12.02
N TRP A 369 23.87 0.00 -11.13
CA TRP A 369 22.55 -0.10 -10.51
C TRP A 369 22.62 0.19 -9.01
N LYS A 370 21.66 0.97 -8.52
CA LYS A 370 21.51 1.36 -7.11
C LYS A 370 20.05 1.28 -6.68
N PHE A 371 19.64 0.20 -6.01
CA PHE A 371 18.35 0.12 -5.31
C PHE A 371 18.36 1.01 -4.05
N LYS A 372 17.39 1.92 -3.98
CA LYS A 372 17.15 2.79 -2.82
C LYS A 372 16.17 2.13 -1.87
N GLU A 373 15.10 1.55 -2.42
CA GLU A 373 14.09 0.83 -1.65
C GLU A 373 13.60 -0.40 -2.42
N PRO A 374 13.26 -1.49 -1.72
CA PRO A 374 13.55 -1.71 -0.31
C PRO A 374 15.04 -2.02 -0.10
N VAL A 375 15.58 -1.55 1.04
CA VAL A 375 17.02 -1.56 1.35
C VAL A 375 17.56 -2.99 1.53
N ASP A 376 16.67 -3.95 1.79
CA ASP A 376 16.96 -5.36 1.99
C ASP A 376 17.27 -6.12 0.69
N ILE A 377 16.95 -5.57 -0.50
CA ILE A 377 17.37 -6.12 -1.80
C ILE A 377 18.89 -6.24 -1.91
N PHE A 378 19.64 -5.35 -1.25
CA PHE A 378 21.11 -5.42 -1.14
C PHE A 378 21.59 -5.90 0.24
N GLY A 379 20.71 -6.42 1.09
CA GLY A 379 21.08 -7.02 2.38
C GLY A 379 21.04 -6.09 3.59
N GLY A 380 20.24 -5.00 3.58
CA GLY A 380 20.12 -4.11 4.72
C GLY A 380 18.80 -4.20 5.49
N GLN A 381 18.74 -5.06 6.51
CA GLN A 381 18.18 -4.88 7.87
C GLN A 381 18.30 -6.23 8.59
N GLU A 382 18.55 -6.24 9.90
CA GLU A 382 18.55 -7.46 10.72
C GLU A 382 17.21 -8.19 10.58
N GLN A 383 17.12 -9.19 9.71
CA GLN A 383 16.23 -10.31 9.99
C GLN A 383 16.81 -10.95 11.26
N LYS A 384 16.26 -10.57 12.42
CA LYS A 384 16.18 -11.49 13.55
C LYS A 384 15.71 -12.79 12.94
N GLN A 385 16.58 -13.78 12.93
CA GLN A 385 16.20 -15.16 12.68
C GLN A 385 14.95 -15.42 13.52
N SER A 386 13.76 -15.35 12.91
CA SER A 386 12.65 -16.15 13.36
C SER A 386 13.08 -17.55 12.98
N SER A 387 13.84 -18.15 13.88
CA SER A 387 14.24 -19.53 13.83
C SER A 387 13.01 -20.36 13.53
N LEU A 388 12.85 -20.75 12.26
CA LEU A 388 12.40 -22.09 11.91
C LEU A 388 13.48 -23.08 12.37
N SER A 389 13.76 -23.07 13.68
CA SER A 389 14.19 -24.26 14.38
C SER A 389 12.97 -25.16 14.39
N LEU A 390 12.80 -25.93 13.31
CA LEU A 390 12.07 -27.17 13.40
C LEU A 390 12.67 -27.93 14.59
N PRO A 391 11.88 -28.43 15.55
CA PRO A 391 12.39 -29.29 16.60
C PRO A 391 12.73 -30.65 15.99
N VAL A 392 13.83 -30.71 15.25
CA VAL A 392 14.46 -31.97 14.83
C VAL A 392 15.42 -32.34 15.95
N GLU A 393 14.87 -32.90 17.03
CA GLU A 393 15.55 -33.81 17.96
C GLU A 393 14.63 -34.04 19.16
N LYS A 394 13.78 -35.07 19.06
CA LYS A 394 13.34 -35.92 20.21
C LYS A 394 12.41 -37.09 19.85
N SER A 395 12.21 -37.41 18.57
CA SER A 395 11.42 -38.59 18.16
C SER A 395 12.25 -39.79 17.71
N ALA A 396 13.57 -39.67 17.55
CA ALA A 396 14.43 -40.77 17.09
C ALA A 396 15.01 -41.67 18.22
N GLN A 397 14.69 -41.42 19.49
CA GLN A 397 15.12 -42.27 20.63
C GLN A 397 14.00 -43.12 21.25
N GLN A 398 12.78 -43.11 20.69
CA GLN A 398 11.68 -43.97 21.18
C GLN A 398 11.36 -45.17 20.28
N SER A 399 12.02 -45.33 19.12
CA SER A 399 11.79 -46.47 18.22
C SER A 399 12.81 -47.61 18.35
N THR A 400 13.87 -47.48 19.17
CA THR A 400 14.87 -48.54 19.42
C THR A 400 14.69 -49.27 20.76
N ALA A 401 13.66 -48.96 21.56
CA ALA A 401 13.39 -49.63 22.83
C ALA A 401 12.24 -50.67 22.78
N LEU A 402 11.69 -50.98 21.59
CA LEU A 402 10.58 -51.94 21.41
C LEU A 402 10.93 -53.11 20.47
N VAL A 403 12.21 -53.36 20.23
CA VAL A 403 12.73 -54.61 19.66
C VAL A 403 13.89 -55.10 20.53
N GLN A 404 13.60 -55.37 21.80
CA GLN A 404 14.32 -56.30 22.67
C GLN A 404 13.55 -56.44 23.99
N LYS A 405 12.41 -57.14 23.91
CA LYS A 405 11.88 -58.01 24.97
C LYS A 405 10.84 -58.96 24.38
#